data_AF-A0A6L7WMG6-F1
#
_entry.id   AF-A0A6L7WMG6-F1
#
_cell.length_a   1.000
_cell.length_b   1.000
_cell.length_c   1.000
_cell.angle_alpha   90.00
_cell.angle_beta   90.00
_cell.angle_gamma   90.00
#
_symmetry.space_group_name_H-M   'P 1'
#
loop_
_entity.id
_entity.type
_entity.pdbx_description
1 polymer ?
#
loop_
_entity_poly.entity_id
_entity_poly.type
_entity_poly.pdbx_seq_one_letter_code
_entity_poly.pdbx_strand_id
1 'polypeptide(L)' 'LQKARDLAFRELEDAARRQSAHAVVGIDLDYEVVGQGGSMLMVTVSGTAVTLG' A
#
# COMPACT_ATOMS: atom_id res chain seq x y z
N LEU A 1 -7.06 12.35 -0.36
CA LEU A 1 -6.30 11.44 -1.24
C LEU A 1 -4.88 11.25 -0.75
N GLN A 2 -4.06 12.31 -0.69
CA GLN A 2 -2.65 12.22 -0.28
C GLN A 2 -2.45 11.52 1.07
N LYS A 3 -3.18 11.91 2.12
CA LYS A 3 -3.06 11.30 3.46
C LYS A 3 -3.34 9.79 3.50
N ALA A 4 -4.37 9.32 2.79
CA ALA A 4 -4.74 7.91 2.76
C ALA A 4 -3.68 7.08 2.01
N ARG A 5 -3.18 7.63 0.90
CA ARG A 5 -2.08 7.04 0.14
C ARG A 5 -0.80 6.96 0.97
N ASP A 6 -0.42 8.05 1.62
CA ASP A 6 0.81 8.11 2.43
C ASP A 6 0.74 7.14 3.63
N LEU A 7 -0.46 6.92 4.19
CA LEU A 7 -0.68 5.91 5.22
C LEU A 7 -0.53 4.48 4.66
N ALA A 8 -1.15 4.18 3.51
CA ALA A 8 -1.04 2.87 2.87
C ALA A 8 0.42 2.50 2.54
N PHE A 9 1.21 3.45 2.03
CA PHE A 9 2.63 3.22 1.78
C PHE A 9 3.43 2.97 3.07
N ARG A 10 3.14 3.71 4.15
CA ARG A 10 3.80 3.46 5.45
C ARG A 10 3.52 2.05 5.97
N GLU A 11 2.27 1.59 5.88
CA GLU A 11 1.91 0.24 6.30
C GLU A 11 2.60 -0.84 5.44
N LEU A 12 2.69 -0.62 4.13
CA LEU A 12 3.41 -1.50 3.19
C LEU A 12 4.91 -1.56 3.52
N GLU A 13 5.54 -0.41 3.75
CA GLU A 13 6.95 -0.31 4.12
C GLU A 13 7.22 -1.00 5.46
N ASP A 14 6.39 -0.77 6.47
CA ASP A 14 6.52 -1.42 7.77
C ASP A 14 6.36 -2.94 7.66
N ALA A 15 5.44 -3.42 6.80
CA ALA A 15 5.27 -4.83 6.51
C ALA A 15 6.47 -5.46 5.81
N ALA A 16 7.10 -4.74 4.87
CA ALA A 16 8.32 -5.19 4.20
C ALA A 16 9.53 -5.19 5.16
N ARG A 17 9.66 -4.16 6.00
CA ARG A 17 10.70 -4.08 7.04
C ARG A 17 10.62 -5.21 8.04
N ARG A 18 9.41 -5.61 8.46
CA ARG A 18 9.19 -6.79 9.33
C ARG A 18 9.66 -8.10 8.71
N GLN A 19 9.77 -8.16 7.38
CA GLN A 19 10.25 -9.31 6.62
C GLN A 19 11.74 -9.21 6.27
N SER A 20 12.46 -8.21 6.79
CA SER A 20 13.88 -7.95 6.44
C SER A 20 14.11 -7.72 4.94
N ALA A 21 13.10 -7.19 4.25
CA ALA A 21 13.23 -6.80 2.85
C ALA A 21 13.93 -5.45 2.71
N HIS A 22 14.64 -5.25 1.60
CA HIS A 22 15.35 -4.01 1.27
C HIS A 22 14.51 -3.07 0.39
N ALA A 23 13.58 -3.63 -0.38
CA ALA A 23 12.70 -2.87 -1.26
C ALA A 23 11.35 -3.57 -1.45
N VAL A 24 10.35 -2.83 -1.93
CA VAL A 24 9.09 -3.37 -2.46
C VAL A 24 9.03 -3.01 -3.94
N VAL A 25 8.90 -4.02 -4.80
CA VAL A 25 8.87 -3.87 -6.26
C VAL A 25 7.54 -4.34 -6.84
N GLY A 26 7.23 -3.86 -8.04
CA GLY A 26 5.95 -4.16 -8.71
C GLY A 26 4.77 -3.66 -7.90
N ILE A 27 4.85 -2.40 -7.42
CA ILE A 27 3.79 -1.81 -6.61
C ILE A 27 2.57 -1.52 -7.50
N ASP A 28 1.41 -1.96 -7.04
CA ASP A 28 0.11 -1.62 -7.61
C ASP A 28 -0.72 -0.82 -6.61
N LEU A 29 -1.46 0.17 -7.10
CA LEU A 29 -2.20 1.14 -6.29
C LEU A 29 -3.61 1.32 -6.84
N ASP A 30 -4.58 0.81 -6.10
CA ASP A 30 -5.98 0.85 -6.46
C ASP A 30 -6.78 1.82 -5.59
N TYR A 31 -7.71 2.51 -6.23
CA TYR A 31 -8.68 3.38 -5.58
C TYR A 31 -10.07 2.84 -5.85
N GLU A 32 -10.73 2.37 -4.81
CA GLU A 32 -12.08 1.85 -4.92
C GLU A 32 -13.05 2.73 -4.13
N VAL A 33 -14.19 3.03 -4.73
CA VAL A 33 -15.28 3.71 -4.05
C VAL A 33 -16.14 2.64 -3.37
N VAL A 34 -16.20 2.68 -2.04
CA VAL A 34 -16.90 1.69 -1.22
C VAL A 34 -18.02 2.35 -0.39
N GLY A 35 -19.06 1.57 -0.07
CA GLY A 35 -20.21 2.00 0.73
C GLY A 35 -21.45 2.37 -0.09
N GLN A 36 -22.65 2.14 0.49
CA GLN A 36 -23.92 2.55 -0.14
C GLN A 36 -23.92 4.07 -0.35
N GLY A 37 -23.88 4.49 -1.62
CA GLY A 37 -23.86 5.91 -2.02
C GLY A 37 -22.48 6.48 -2.34
N GLY A 38 -21.41 5.68 -2.34
CA GLY A 38 -20.08 6.10 -2.80
C GLY A 38 -19.38 7.16 -1.94
N SER A 39 -19.67 7.15 -0.64
CA SER A 39 -19.18 8.16 0.31
C SER A 39 -17.76 7.89 0.83
N MET A 40 -17.23 6.67 0.66
CA MET A 40 -15.90 6.30 1.13
C MET A 40 -15.00 5.89 -0.03
N LEU A 41 -13.73 6.30 0.06
CA LEU A 41 -12.70 5.91 -0.87
C LEU A 41 -11.69 5.04 -0.13
N MET A 42 -11.57 3.79 -0.58
CA MET A 42 -10.56 2.85 -0.14
C MET A 42 -9.33 3.02 -1.03
N VAL A 43 -8.16 3.02 -0.38
CA VAL A 43 -6.86 3.02 -1.06
C VAL A 43 -6.18 1.71 -0.71
N THR A 44 -5.92 0.90 -1.72
CA THR A 44 -5.23 -0.38 -1.57
C THR A 44 -3.88 -0.28 -2.24
N VAL A 45 -2.81 -0.70 -1.55
CA VAL A 45 -1.48 -0.78 -2.14
C VAL A 45 -0.96 -2.20 -1.96
N SER A 46 -0.39 -2.76 -3.02
CA SER A 46 0.18 -4.11 -3.00
C SER A 46 1.53 -4.13 -3.72
N GLY A 47 2.37 -5.12 -3.45
CA GLY A 47 3.68 -5.24 -4.09
C GLY A 47 4.48 -6.43 -3.54
N THR A 48 5.66 -6.67 -4.10
CA THR A 48 6.54 -7.78 -3.71
C THR A 48 7.72 -7.27 -2.89
N ALA A 49 7.85 -7.72 -1.65
CA ALA A 49 9.00 -7.42 -0.81
C ALA A 49 10.21 -8.24 -1.27
N VAL A 50 11.34 -7.57 -1.53
CA VAL A 50 12.57 -8.20 -2.04
C VAL A 50 13.78 -7.82 -1.20
N THR A 51 14.68 -8.78 -1.03
CA THR A 51 15.98 -8.59 -0.39
C THR A 51 17.04 -8.54 -1.48
N LEU A 52 17.74 -7.41 -1.56
CA LEU A 52 18.93 -7.26 -2.40
C LEU A 52 20.13 -7.88 -1.69
N GLY A 53 20.81 -8.84 -2.32
CA GLY A 53 22.04 -9.47 -1.84
C GLY A 53 23.28 -8.94 -2.54
#